data_AF-A0A532TNJ9-F1
#
_entry.id   AF-A0A532TNJ9-F1
#
_cell.length_a   1.000
_cell.length_b   1.000
_cell.length_c   1.000
_cell.angle_alpha   90.00
_cell.angle_beta   90.00
_cell.angle_gamma   90.00
#
_symmetry.space_group_name_H-M   'P 1'
#
loop_
_entity.id
_entity.type
_entity.pdbx_description
1 polymer ?
#
loop_
_entity_poly.entity_id
_entity_poly.type
_entity_poly.pdbx_seq_one_letter_code
_entity_poly.pdbx_strand_id
1 'polypeptide(L)' 'MPLFKSPTPGVVILGTSILSMVDGMGAFKNSALKILEENGITNIKQNGLYSQQKFLNSFKVIYEKLGDVTIKVRGMKIP' A
#
# COMPACT_ATOMS: atom_id res chain seq x y z
N MET A 1 -2.82 15.59 13.81
CA MET A 1 -1.68 14.67 13.97
C MET A 1 -1.41 14.00 12.63
N PRO A 2 -0.19 14.06 12.05
CA PRO A 2 0.03 13.47 10.74
C PRO A 2 0.07 11.95 10.87
N LEU A 3 -1.01 11.29 10.45
CA LEU A 3 -1.22 9.84 10.55
C LEU A 3 -0.19 8.97 9.79
N PHE A 4 0.74 9.59 9.05
CA PHE A 4 1.68 8.90 8.14
C PHE A 4 3.11 9.46 8.18
N LYS A 5 3.57 9.93 9.35
CA LYS A 5 4.99 10.27 9.55
C LYS A 5 5.62 9.28 10.52
N SER A 6 6.67 8.58 10.08
CA SER A 6 7.51 7.79 10.98
C SER A 6 8.15 8.72 12.02
N PRO A 7 8.01 8.45 13.32
CA PRO A 7 8.63 9.26 14.37
C PRO A 7 10.17 9.13 14.40
N THR A 8 10.72 8.08 13.78
CA THR A 8 12.16 7.83 13.70
C THR A 8 12.63 7.89 12.24
N PRO A 9 13.68 8.66 11.91
CA PRO A 9 14.31 8.62 10.59
C PRO A 9 14.91 7.23 10.33
N GLY A 10 14.77 6.73 9.10
CA GLY A 10 15.45 5.50 8.67
C GLY A 10 14.78 4.18 9.05
N VAL A 11 13.52 4.18 9.49
CA VAL A 11 12.81 2.90 9.72
C VAL A 11 12.57 2.19 8.39
N VAL A 12 12.96 0.92 8.37
CA VAL A 12 12.81 0.02 7.24
C VAL A 12 11.73 -0.99 7.52
N ILE A 13 11.01 -1.38 6.47
CA ILE A 13 10.04 -2.48 6.50
C ILE A 13 10.63 -3.67 5.74
N LEU A 14 10.38 -4.88 6.26
CA LEU A 14 10.75 -6.12 5.60
C LEU A 14 9.86 -6.38 4.38
N GLY A 15 10.46 -6.87 3.31
CA GLY A 15 9.75 -7.22 2.09
C GLY A 15 8.68 -8.29 2.31
N THR A 16 8.90 -9.23 3.24
CA THR A 16 7.87 -10.20 3.66
C THR A 16 6.59 -9.52 4.11
N SER A 17 6.68 -8.43 4.89
CA SER A 17 5.50 -7.69 5.35
C SER A 17 4.77 -7.00 4.18
N ILE A 18 5.52 -6.45 3.23
CA ILE A 18 4.94 -5.85 2.01
C ILE A 18 4.23 -6.93 1.18
N LEU A 19 4.87 -8.08 0.97
CA LEU A 19 4.32 -9.19 0.20
C LEU A 19 3.06 -9.76 0.86
N SER A 20 3.07 -9.99 2.18
CA SER A 20 1.89 -10.45 2.92
C SER A 20 0.71 -9.48 2.82
N MET A 21 0.96 -8.17 2.88
CA MET A 21 -0.08 -7.16 2.66
C MET A 21 -0.64 -7.26 1.24
N VAL A 22 0.24 -7.28 0.24
CA VAL A 22 -0.15 -7.34 -1.18
C VAL A 22 -0.93 -8.62 -1.50
N ASP A 23 -0.55 -9.74 -0.91
CA ASP A 23 -1.28 -11.00 -1.03
C ASP A 23 -2.67 -10.93 -0.36
N GLY A 24 -2.77 -10.25 0.79
CA GLY A 24 -4.04 -10.01 1.47
C GLY A 24 -5.03 -9.12 0.71
N MET A 25 -4.61 -8.44 -0.37
CA MET A 25 -5.45 -7.54 -1.16
C MET A 25 -6.28 -8.23 -2.24
N GLY A 26 -6.08 -9.53 -2.49
CA GLY A 26 -6.87 -10.31 -3.45
C GLY A 26 -6.91 -9.66 -4.84
N ALA A 27 -8.10 -9.32 -5.33
CA ALA A 27 -8.31 -8.74 -6.67
C ALA A 27 -7.56 -7.41 -6.90
N PHE A 28 -7.21 -6.69 -5.84
CA PHE A 28 -6.50 -5.40 -5.93
C PHE A 28 -4.97 -5.56 -5.91
N LYS A 29 -4.46 -6.79 -5.81
CA LYS A 29 -3.02 -7.11 -5.77
C LYS A 29 -2.22 -6.43 -6.89
N ASN A 30 -2.67 -6.54 -8.13
CA ASN A 30 -1.97 -5.94 -9.28
C ASN A 30 -1.94 -4.40 -9.20
N SER A 31 -3.01 -3.79 -8.70
CA SER A 31 -3.05 -2.33 -8.49
C SER A 31 -2.11 -1.91 -7.36
N ALA A 32 -2.06 -2.69 -6.27
CA ALA A 32 -1.18 -2.44 -5.15
C ALA A 32 0.30 -2.54 -5.55
N LEU A 33 0.67 -3.56 -6.33
CA LEU A 33 2.02 -3.71 -6.87
C LEU A 33 2.42 -2.51 -7.73
N LYS A 34 1.54 -2.08 -8.65
CA LYS A 34 1.80 -0.90 -9.48
C LYS A 34 2.01 0.37 -8.67
N ILE A 35 1.21 0.59 -7.63
CA ILE A 35 1.34 1.77 -6.76
C ILE A 35 2.63 1.71 -5.94
N LEU A 36 3.05 0.52 -5.49
CA LEU A 36 4.34 0.33 -4.83
C LEU A 36 5.50 0.70 -5.77
N GLU A 37 5.45 0.24 -7.03
CA GLU A 37 6.45 0.58 -8.05
C GLU A 37 6.50 2.09 -8.34
N GLU A 38 5.35 2.75 -8.50
CA GLU A 38 5.24 4.20 -8.72
C GLU A 38 5.83 5.03 -7.58
N ASN A 39 5.84 4.49 -6.35
CA ASN A 39 6.44 5.12 -5.17
C ASN A 39 7.90 4.68 -4.94
N GLY A 40 8.50 3.97 -5.90
CA GLY A 40 9.90 3.56 -5.88
C GLY A 40 10.18 2.36 -4.95
N ILE A 41 9.19 1.48 -4.75
CA ILE A 41 9.33 0.15 -4.17
C ILE A 41 9.17 -0.88 -5.29
N THR A 42 10.29 -1.29 -5.86
CA THR A 42 10.35 -2.23 -6.99
C THR A 42 11.10 -3.50 -6.59
N ASN A 43 10.85 -4.61 -7.31
CA ASN A 43 11.56 -5.88 -7.11
C ASN A 43 11.53 -6.38 -5.66
N ILE A 44 10.33 -6.47 -5.08
CA ILE A 44 10.13 -6.79 -3.66
C ILE A 44 10.56 -8.24 -3.37
N LYS A 45 11.71 -8.40 -2.72
CA LYS A 45 12.21 -9.67 -2.18
C LYS A 45 11.79 -9.84 -0.72
N GLN A 46 11.48 -11.08 -0.30
CA GLN A 46 11.10 -11.42 1.09
C GLN A 46 12.07 -10.84 2.12
N ASN A 47 13.38 -11.06 1.95
CA ASN A 47 14.41 -10.58 2.87
C ASN A 47 14.93 -9.16 2.54
N GLY A 48 14.24 -8.42 1.68
CA GLY A 48 14.62 -7.04 1.35
C GLY A 48 14.21 -6.04 2.42
N LEU A 49 14.95 -4.94 2.53
CA LEU A 49 14.61 -3.80 3.39
C LEU A 49 14.18 -2.62 2.53
N TYR A 50 13.01 -2.06 2.83
CA TYR A 50 12.40 -0.97 2.07
C TYR A 50 12.11 0.21 3.00
N SER A 51 12.09 1.43 2.47
CA SER A 51 11.75 2.61 3.26
C SER A 51 10.30 2.51 3.75
N GLN A 52 10.10 2.55 5.07
CA GLN A 52 8.76 2.56 5.64
C GLN A 52 7.96 3.78 5.16
N GLN A 53 8.60 4.94 4.97
CA GLN A 53 7.90 6.13 4.49
C GLN A 53 7.39 5.95 3.05
N LYS A 54 8.18 5.35 2.16
CA LYS A 54 7.72 5.02 0.80
C LYS A 54 6.54 4.06 0.85
N PHE A 55 6.61 3.05 1.72
CA PHE A 55 5.53 2.08 1.89
C PHE A 55 4.24 2.75 2.41
N LEU A 56 4.34 3.64 3.40
CA LEU A 56 3.19 4.40 3.91
C LEU A 56 2.59 5.31 2.84
N ASN A 57 3.41 5.94 2.00
CA ASN A 57 2.95 6.74 0.87
C ASN A 57 2.16 5.88 -0.13
N SER A 58 2.68 4.70 -0.50
CA SER A 58 1.96 3.73 -1.33
C SER A 58 0.66 3.27 -0.69
N PHE A 59 0.69 2.95 0.62
CA PHE A 59 -0.48 2.50 1.37
C PHE A 59 -1.59 3.55 1.35
N LYS A 60 -1.25 4.83 1.50
CA LYS A 60 -2.20 5.94 1.40
C LYS A 60 -2.90 5.96 0.03
N VAL A 61 -2.14 5.86 -1.06
CA VAL A 61 -2.70 5.86 -2.43
C VAL A 61 -3.57 4.63 -2.67
N ILE A 62 -3.16 3.47 -2.16
CA ILE A 62 -3.98 2.24 -2.23
C ILE A 62 -5.28 2.45 -1.44
N TYR A 63 -5.22 3.00 -0.23
CA TYR A 63 -6.38 3.26 0.61
C TYR A 63 -7.35 4.26 -0.04
N GLU A 64 -6.86 5.34 -0.64
CA GLU A 64 -7.68 6.32 -1.37
C GLU A 64 -8.36 5.67 -2.59
N LYS A 65 -7.62 4.88 -3.39
CA LYS A 65 -8.20 4.17 -4.54
C LYS A 65 -9.20 3.09 -4.13
N LEU A 66 -8.92 2.33 -3.08
CA LEU A 66 -9.85 1.32 -2.55
C LEU A 66 -11.07 1.97 -1.91
N GLY A 67 -10.90 3.10 -1.23
CA GLY A 67 -11.98 3.91 -0.68
C GLY A 67 -12.94 4.37 -1.77
N ASP A 68 -12.41 4.96 -2.85
CA ASP A 68 -13.20 5.40 -4.00
C ASP A 68 -13.93 4.25 -4.70
N VAL A 69 -13.27 3.10 -4.89
CA VAL A 69 -13.90 1.92 -5.50
C VAL A 69 -14.96 1.33 -4.57
N THR A 70 -14.69 1.25 -3.26
CA THR A 70 -15.65 0.73 -2.28
C THR A 70 -16.87 1.65 -2.15
N ILE A 71 -16.68 2.97 -2.20
CA ILE A 71 -17.76 3.95 -2.19
C ILE A 71 -18.55 3.90 -3.50
N LYS A 72 -17.91 3.80 -4.67
CA LYS A 72 -18.60 3.63 -5.96
C LYS A 72 -19.41 2.34 -6.01
N VAL A 73 -18.86 1.22 -5.55
CA VAL A 73 -19.54 -0.08 -5.53
C VAL A 73 -20.72 -0.10 -4.54
N ARG A 74 -20.63 0.61 -3.40
CA ARG A 74 -21.80 0.78 -2.50
C ARG A 74 -22.82 1.76 -3.05
N GLY A 75 -22.40 2.84 -3.70
CA GLY A 75 -23.30 3.83 -4.31
C GLY A 75 -24.13 3.27 -5.46
N MET A 76 -23.64 2.25 -6.17
CA MET A 76 -24.43 1.49 -7.17
C MET A 76 -25.36 0.43 -6.55
N LYS A 77 -25.26 0.20 -5.22
CA LYS A 77 -26.08 -0.78 -4.47
C LYS A 77 -27.18 -0.10 -3.63
N ILE A 78 -27.63 1.08 -4.04
CA ILE A 78 -28.79 1.77 -3.46
C ILE A 78 -29.87 1.86 -4.56
N PRO A 79 -30.95 1.04 -4.51
CA PRO A 79 -32.19 1.33 -5.22
C PRO A 79 -32.93 2.52 -4.59
#